data_AF-A0AAD5TYH0-F1
#
_entry.id   AF-A0AAD5TYH0-F1
#
_cell.length_a   1.000
_cell.length_b   1.000
_cell.length_c   1.000
_cell.angle_alpha   90.00
_cell.angle_beta   90.00
_cell.angle_gamma   90.00
#
_symmetry.space_group_name_H-M   'P 1'
#
loop_
_entity.id
_entity.type
_entity.pdbx_description
1 polymer ?
#
loop_
_entity_poly.entity_id
_entity_poly.type
_entity_poly.pdbx_seq_one_letter_code
_entity_poly.pdbx_strand_id
1 'polypeptide(L)' 'MEIDVEKELKLHIERLHQYNEIKDVGQLLFGKCADNEGLTTKDMYAKFDMELED' A
#
# COMPACT_ATOMS: atom_id res chain seq x y z
N MET A 1 32.76 7.44 -7.04
CA MET A 1 31.82 7.55 -5.91
C MET A 1 31.54 6.12 -5.50
N GLU A 2 32.04 5.70 -4.35
CA GLU A 2 31.84 4.34 -3.85
C GLU A 2 30.39 4.26 -3.35
N ILE A 3 29.58 3.42 -3.97
CA ILE A 3 28.21 3.20 -3.53
C ILE A 3 28.31 2.41 -2.23
N ASP A 4 27.86 3.03 -1.13
CA ASP A 4 27.67 2.33 0.13
C ASP A 4 26.45 1.41 -0.02
N VAL A 5 26.73 0.17 -0.45
CA VAL A 5 25.72 -0.85 -0.74
C VAL A 5 24.87 -1.16 0.50
N GLU A 6 25.46 -1.11 1.70
CA GLU A 6 24.73 -1.33 2.95
C GLU A 6 23.73 -0.20 3.21
N LYS A 7 24.13 1.05 2.96
CA LYS A 7 23.25 2.21 3.09
C LYS A 7 22.11 2.17 2.09
N GLU A 8 22.38 1.86 0.82
CA GLU A 8 21.33 1.75 -0.22
C GLU A 8 20.37 0.59 0.09
N LEU A 9 20.88 -0.55 0.55
CA LEU A 9 20.05 -1.69 0.95
C LEU A 9 19.13 -1.32 2.12
N LYS A 10 19.67 -0.64 3.14
CA LYS A 10 18.88 -0.17 4.29
C LYS A 10 17.80 0.82 3.85
N LEU A 11 18.13 1.77 2.99
CA LEU A 11 17.17 2.73 2.44
C LEU A 11 16.06 2.03 1.64
N HIS A 12 16.40 0.99 0.88
CA HIS A 12 15.43 0.20 0.14
C HIS A 12 14.45 -0.53 1.08
N ILE A 13 14.98 -1.15 2.14
CA ILE A 13 14.17 -1.83 3.17
C ILE A 13 13.22 -0.82 3.86
N GLU A 14 13.73 0.35 4.25
CA GLU A 14 12.92 1.41 4.87
C GLU A 14 11.78 1.87 3.95
N ARG A 15 12.04 2.05 2.66
CA ARG A 15 11.02 2.41 1.66
C ARG A 15 9.95 1.33 1.50
N LEU A 16 10.35 0.07 1.47
CA LEU A 16 9.41 -1.06 1.38
C LEU A 16 8.49 -1.12 2.61
N HIS A 17 9.04 -0.91 3.81
CA HIS A 17 8.22 -0.85 5.03
C HIS A 17 7.24 0.33 5.00
N GLN A 18 7.68 1.52 4.60
CA GLN A 18 6.81 2.69 4.48
C GLN A 18 5.70 2.49 3.44
N TYR A 19 6.03 1.89 2.29
CA TYR A 19 5.05 1.54 1.28
C TYR A 19 3.99 0.57 1.85
N ASN A 20 4.43 -0.50 2.49
CA ASN A 20 3.52 -1.49 3.07
C ASN A 20 2.63 -0.88 4.16
N GLU A 21 3.17 -0.04 5.05
CA GLU A 21 2.39 0.63 6.09
C GLU A 21 1.27 1.50 5.50
N ILE A 22 1.58 2.31 4.48
CA ILE A 22 0.57 3.15 3.81
C ILE A 22 -0.47 2.29 3.09
N LYS A 23 -0.04 1.22 2.41
CA LYS A 23 -0.92 0.28 1.71
C LYS A 23 -1.91 -0.37 2.68
N ASP A 24 -1.42 -0.85 3.82
CA ASP A 24 -2.23 -1.51 4.84
C ASP A 24 -3.26 -0.55 5.45
N VAL A 25 -2.87 0.69 5.73
CA VAL A 25 -3.81 1.73 6.19
C VAL A 25 -4.88 2.02 5.13
N GLY A 26 -4.49 2.13 3.85
CA GLY A 26 -5.42 2.31 2.73
C GLY A 26 -6.43 1.17 2.62
N GLN A 27 -5.96 -0.07 2.71
CA GLN A 27 -6.80 -1.27 2.69
C GLN A 27 -7.80 -1.30 3.85
N LEU A 28 -7.36 -0.94 5.05
CA LEU A 28 -8.24 -0.86 6.22
C LEU A 28 -9.35 0.18 6.02
N LEU A 29 -9.00 1.36 5.46
CA LEU A 29 -9.97 2.40 5.16
C LEU A 29 -10.97 1.95 4.09
N PHE A 30 -10.49 1.31 3.02
CA PHE A 30 -11.35 0.75 1.98
C PHE A 30 -12.30 -0.31 2.52
N GLY A 31 -11.86 -1.20 3.41
CA GLY A 31 -12.74 -2.16 4.07
C GLY A 31 -13.87 -1.48 4.85
N LYS A 32 -13.54 -0.44 5.63
CA LYS A 32 -14.56 0.34 6.38
C LYS A 32 -15.52 1.09 5.46
N CYS A 33 -15.04 1.63 4.35
CA CYS A 33 -15.89 2.30 3.36
C CYS A 33 -16.81 1.30 2.65
N ALA A 34 -16.27 0.14 2.25
CA ALA A 34 -17.02 -0.94 1.62
C ALA A 34 -18.16 -1.41 2.53
N ASP A 35 -17.87 -1.66 3.82
CA ASP A 35 -18.86 -2.06 4.82
C ASP A 35 -19.99 -1.02 4.96
N ASN A 36 -19.65 0.27 4.95
CA ASN A 36 -20.63 1.36 5.03
C ASN A 36 -21.49 1.50 3.77
N GLU A 37 -20.94 1.18 2.59
CA GLU A 37 -21.63 1.26 1.31
C GLU A 37 -22.34 -0.05 0.92
N GLY A 38 -22.18 -1.13 1.71
CA GLY A 38 -22.69 -2.46 1.37
C GLY A 38 -22.00 -3.08 0.14
N LEU A 39 -20.78 -2.64 -0.15
CA LEU A 39 -19.95 -3.08 -1.26
C LEU A 39 -18.84 -4.00 -0.77
N THR A 40 -18.14 -4.64 -1.69
CA THR A 40 -16.91 -5.36 -1.36
C THR A 40 -15.70 -4.43 -1.44
N THR A 41 -14.61 -4.78 -0.74
CA THR A 41 -13.35 -4.04 -0.87
C THR A 41 -12.89 -3.96 -2.33
N LYS A 42 -13.09 -5.03 -3.13
CA LYS A 42 -12.75 -5.05 -4.56
C LYS A 42 -13.51 -4.00 -5.37
N ASP A 43 -14.76 -3.73 -5.01
CA ASP A 43 -15.55 -2.68 -5.66
C ASP A 43 -14.99 -1.29 -5.33
N MET A 44 -14.47 -1.10 -4.12
CA MET A 44 -13.79 0.16 -3.74
C MET A 44 -12.52 0.38 -4.56
N TYR A 45 -11.73 -0.66 -4.79
CA TYR A 45 -10.55 -0.60 -5.66
C TYR A 45 -10.94 -0.16 -7.08
N ALA A 46 -11.95 -0.80 -7.68
CA ALA A 46 -12.45 -0.41 -9.01
C ALA A 46 -13.02 1.02 -9.04
N LYS A 47 -13.72 1.44 -7.98
CA LYS A 47 -14.30 2.78 -7.84
C LYS A 47 -13.24 3.88 -7.80
N PHE A 48 -12.07 3.59 -7.25
CA PHE A 48 -10.95 4.54 -7.16
C PHE A 48 -9.86 4.32 -8.21
N ASP A 49 -10.13 3.52 -9.24
CA ASP A 49 -9.17 3.18 -10.31
C ASP A 49 -7.84 2.63 -9.76
N MET A 50 -7.94 1.83 -8.70
CA MET A 50 -6.80 1.18 -8.05
C MET A 50 -6.80 -0.31 -8.37
N GLU A 51 -5.62 -0.85 -8.66
CA GLU A 51 -5.42 -2.29 -8.84
C GLU A 51 -5.08 -2.97 -7.50
N LEU A 52 -5.47 -4.23 -7.36
CA LEU A 52 -5.20 -5.03 -6.17
C LEU A 52 -3.86 -5.80 -6.25
N GLU A 53 -3.14 -5.63 -7.36
CA GLU A 53 -1.84 -6.28 -7.59
C GLU A 53 -0.71 -5.39 -7.05
N ASP A 54 0.30 -6.02 -6.43
CA ASP A 54 1.57 -5.37 -6.03
C ASP A 54 2.55 -5.31 -7.21
#